data_AF-A0A2G6BB10-F1
#
_entry.id   AF-A0A2G6BB10-F1
#
_cell.length_a   1.000
_cell.length_b   1.000
_cell.length_c   1.000
_cell.angle_alpha   90.00
_cell.angle_beta   90.00
_cell.angle_gamma   90.00
#
_symmetry.space_group_name_H-M   'P 1'
#
loop_
_entity.id
_entity.type
_entity.pdbx_description
1 polymer ?
#
loop_
_entity_poly.entity_id
_entity_poly.type
_entity_poly.pdbx_seq_one_letter_code
_entity_poly.pdbx_strand_id
1 'polypeptide(L)' 'MKNISVEEINLRKAILAAALQKNIISQDEYEKTLSQYKELEGLANKQIDLRTQSLNEISNKFNMLVTN' A
#
# COMPACT_ATOMS: atom_id res chain seq x y z
N MET A 1 -7.76 -13.20 -4.97
CA MET A 1 -6.50 -12.42 -4.96
C MET A 1 -6.15 -12.11 -3.51
N LYS A 2 -4.90 -12.37 -3.09
CA LYS A 2 -4.44 -12.09 -1.72
C LYS A 2 -4.24 -10.57 -1.61
N ASN A 3 -4.81 -9.91 -0.59
CA ASN A 3 -4.54 -8.49 -0.36
C ASN A 3 -3.09 -8.33 0.08
N ILE A 4 -2.31 -7.54 -0.64
CA ILE A 4 -0.93 -7.18 -0.25
C ILE A 4 -0.99 -5.99 0.70
N SER A 5 -0.25 -6.03 1.81
CA SER A 5 -0.18 -4.89 2.74
C SER A 5 0.90 -3.88 2.32
N VAL A 6 0.83 -2.66 2.84
CA VAL A 6 1.85 -1.63 2.62
C VAL A 6 3.21 -2.09 3.17
N GLU A 7 3.23 -2.80 4.31
CA GLU A 7 4.43 -3.40 4.88
C GLU A 7 5.05 -4.44 3.94
N GLU A 8 4.23 -5.29 3.32
CA GLU A 8 4.72 -6.29 2.36
C GLU A 8 5.30 -5.62 1.10
N ILE A 9 4.68 -4.53 0.62
CA ILE A 9 5.22 -3.73 -0.49
C ILE A 9 6.57 -3.11 -0.09
N ASN A 10 6.67 -2.54 1.12
CA ASN A 10 7.90 -1.95 1.63
C ASN A 10 9.03 -2.98 1.77
N LEU A 11 8.71 -4.19 2.26
CA LEU A 11 9.67 -5.29 2.32
C LEU A 11 10.17 -5.66 0.93
N ARG A 12 9.28 -5.76 -0.06
CA ARG A 12 9.65 -6.08 -1.44
C ARG A 12 10.51 -4.99 -2.10
N LYS A 13 10.24 -3.70 -1.83
CA LYS A 13 11.10 -2.59 -2.26
C LYS A 13 12.51 -2.70 -1.64
N ALA A 14 12.61 -3.06 -0.36
CA ALA A 14 13.90 -3.26 0.30
C ALA A 14 14.68 -4.44 -0.29
N ILE A 15 14.00 -5.56 -0.57
CA ILE A 15 14.60 -6.72 -1.26
C ILE A 15 15.10 -6.33 -2.66
N LEU A 16 14.31 -5.55 -3.40
CA LEU A 16 14.68 -5.06 -4.73
C LEU A 16 15.94 -4.18 -4.68
N ALA A 17 16.04 -3.28 -3.70
CA ALA A 17 17.23 -2.46 -3.48
C ALA A 17 18.47 -3.30 -3.13
N ALA A 18 18.31 -4.33 -2.29
CA ALA A 18 19.38 -5.27 -1.97
C ALA A 18 19.83 -6.07 -3.22
N ALA A 19 18.89 -6.46 -4.09
CA ALA A 19 19.20 -7.16 -5.34
C ALA A 19 20.03 -6.30 -6.29
N LEU A 20 19.72 -5.00 -6.41
CA LEU A 20 20.53 -4.04 -7.17
C LEU A 20 21.94 -3.92 -6.58
N GLN A 21 22.07 -3.73 -5.26
CA GLN A 21 23.38 -3.63 -4.59
C GLN A 21 24.26 -4.88 -4.77
N LYS A 22 23.63 -6.06 -4.93
CA LYS A 22 24.31 -7.33 -5.20
C LYS A 22 24.55 -7.60 -6.68
N ASN A 23 24.21 -6.66 -7.56
CA ASN A 23 24.27 -6.81 -9.02
C ASN A 23 23.51 -8.05 -9.53
N ILE A 24 22.43 -8.45 -8.83
CA ILE A 24 21.56 -9.55 -9.24
C ILE A 24 20.61 -9.09 -10.36
N ILE A 25 20.25 -7.81 -10.32
CA ILE A 25 19.43 -7.14 -11.33
C ILE A 25 20.17 -5.90 -11.84
N SER A 26 19.85 -5.48 -13.05
CA SER A 26 20.32 -4.23 -13.65
C SER A 26 19.63 -3.00 -13.06
N GLN A 27 20.21 -1.81 -13.30
CA GLN A 27 19.60 -0.54 -12.94
C GLN A 27 18.23 -0.35 -13.62
N ASP A 28 18.11 -0.72 -14.89
CA ASP A 28 16.87 -0.59 -15.66
C ASP A 28 15.76 -1.51 -15.09
N GLU A 29 16.10 -2.74 -14.73
CA GLU A 29 15.16 -3.67 -14.09
C GLU A 29 14.72 -3.17 -12.71
N TYR A 30 15.65 -2.60 -11.94
CA TYR A 30 15.37 -1.99 -10.66
C TYR A 30 14.37 -0.83 -10.81
N GLU A 31 14.62 0.12 -11.70
CA GLU A 31 13.76 1.29 -11.88
C GLU A 31 12.35 0.92 -12.35
N LYS A 32 12.26 0.01 -13.33
CA LYS A 32 10.98 -0.49 -13.83
C LYS A 32 10.17 -1.18 -12.73
N THR A 33 10.81 -2.06 -11.96
CA THR A 33 10.13 -2.80 -10.88
C THR A 33 9.79 -1.89 -9.70
N LEU A 34 10.64 -0.92 -9.38
CA LEU A 34 10.40 0.06 -8.32
C LEU A 34 9.17 0.92 -8.65
N SER A 35 9.01 1.34 -9.92
CA SER A 35 7.82 2.08 -10.35
C SER A 35 6.53 1.32 -10.09
N GLN A 36 6.50 0.02 -10.41
CA GLN A 36 5.34 -0.84 -10.16
C GLN A 36 5.03 -0.96 -8.66
N TYR A 37 6.05 -1.07 -7.80
CA TYR A 37 5.82 -1.08 -6.35
C TYR A 37 5.30 0.25 -5.81
N LYS A 38 5.75 1.39 -6.35
CA LYS A 38 5.22 2.71 -5.98
C LYS A 38 3.74 2.86 -6.37
N GLU A 39 3.35 2.38 -7.55
CA GLU A 39 1.95 2.37 -7.97
C GLU A 39 1.09 1.48 -7.05
N LEU A 40 1.57 0.28 -6.72
CA LEU A 40 0.89 -0.62 -5.79
C LEU A 40 0.74 0.00 -4.39
N GLU A 41 1.77 0.68 -3.88
CA GLU A 41 1.72 1.41 -2.62
C GLU A 41 0.67 2.52 -2.64
N GLY A 42 0.61 3.30 -3.73
CA GLY A 42 -0.42 4.32 -3.91
C GLY A 42 -1.84 3.75 -3.89
N LEU A 43 -2.07 2.63 -4.56
CA LEU A 43 -3.36 1.94 -4.56
C LEU A 43 -3.72 1.38 -3.17
N ALA A 44 -2.75 0.79 -2.47
CA ALA A 44 -2.95 0.26 -1.12
C ALA A 44 -3.32 1.37 -0.13
N ASN A 45 -2.61 2.50 -0.16
CA ASN A 45 -2.92 3.67 0.67
C ASN A 45 -4.32 4.22 0.37
N LYS A 46 -4.67 4.38 -0.92
CA LYS A 46 -6.02 4.83 -1.31
C LYS A 46 -7.12 3.89 -0.78
N GLN A 47 -6.87 2.58 -0.75
CA GLN A 47 -7.82 1.62 -0.19
C GLN A 47 -7.96 1.79 1.33
N ILE A 48 -6.88 2.07 2.05
CA ILE A 48 -6.89 2.35 3.49
C ILE A 48 -7.69 3.63 3.76
N ASP A 49 -7.49 4.69 2.96
CA ASP A 49 -8.22 5.95 3.10
C ASP A 49 -9.73 5.76 2.91
N LEU A 50 -10.14 5.04 1.86
CA LEU A 50 -11.55 4.75 1.59
C LEU A 50 -12.21 3.94 2.72
N ARG A 51 -11.49 2.96 3.28
CA ARG A 51 -11.96 2.19 4.44
C ARG A 51 -12.11 3.08 5.67
N THR A 52 -11.13 3.95 5.91
CA THR A 52 -11.16 4.90 7.03
C THR A 52 -12.35 5.86 6.91
N GLN A 53 -12.58 6.41 5.72
CA GLN A 53 -13.75 7.26 5.43
C GLN A 53 -15.06 6.51 5.68
N SER A 54 -15.18 5.28 5.18
CA SER A 54 -16.38 4.44 5.38
C SER A 54 -16.64 4.16 6.85
N LEU A 55 -15.59 3.86 7.64
CA LEU A 55 -15.72 3.64 9.09
C LEU A 55 -16.15 4.91 9.83
N ASN A 56 -15.64 6.07 9.43
CA ASN A 56 -16.04 7.36 10.00
C ASN A 56 -17.51 7.67 9.70
N GLU A 57 -17.98 7.42 8.48
CA GLU A 57 -19.39 7.60 8.13
C GLU A 57 -20.30 6.67 8.93
N ILE A 58 -19.92 5.41 9.12
CA ILE A 58 -20.65 4.44 9.94
C ILE A 58 -20.70 4.90 11.40
N SER A 59 -19.55 5.32 11.96
CA SER A 59 -19.45 5.84 13.32
C SER A 59 -20.36 7.05 13.55
N ASN A 60 -20.36 8.00 12.61
CA ASN A 60 -21.24 9.17 12.67
C ASN A 60 -22.72 8.79 12.65
N LYS A 61 -23.13 7.87 11.76
CA LYS A 61 -24.51 7.37 11.71
C LYS A 61 -24.91 6.66 13.00
N PHE A 62 -24.03 5.83 13.56
CA PHE A 62 -24.27 5.15 14.83
C PHE A 62 -24.46 6.15 15.98
N ASN A 63 -23.58 7.15 16.09
CA ASN A 63 -23.70 8.18 17.12
C ASN A 63 -25.04 8.92 17.03
N MET A 64 -25.47 9.31 15.82
CA MET A 64 -26.77 9.95 15.62
C MET A 64 -27.97 9.09 16.03
N LEU A 65 -27.88 7.75 15.91
CA LEU A 65 -28.95 6.85 16.33
C LEU A 65 -29.01 6.65 17.84
N VAL A 66 -27.87 6.76 18.54
CA VAL A 66 -27.81 6.54 19.99
C VAL A 66 -28.07 7.83 20.78
N THR A 67 -27.86 9.00 20.18
CA THR A 67 -28.13 10.30 20.81
C THR A 67 -29.54 10.85 20.56
N ASN A 68 -30.33 10.21 19.70
CA ASN A 68 -31.76 10.52 19.47
C ASN A 68 -32.64 9.51 20.18
#